data_AF-A0A916SVU1-F1
#
_entry.id   AF-A0A916SVU1-F1
#
_cell.length_a   1.000
_cell.length_b   1.000
_cell.length_c   1.000
_cell.angle_alpha   90.00
_cell.angle_beta   90.00
_cell.angle_gamma   90.00
#
_symmetry.space_group_name_H-M   'P 1'
#
loop_
_entity.id
_entity.type
_entity.pdbx_description
1 polymer ?
#
loop_
_entity_poly.entity_id
_entity_poly.type
_entity_poly.pdbx_seq_one_letter_code
_entity_poly.pdbx_strand_id
1 'polypeptide(L)'
;MTAPLRAASAAAVPDLLERAEGPTALAIVPRPAGAAARALLAATLADIAARRAPMRINLIATGPAVDESAIAAAIAYLEHAEAVTGQLIDIG
;
A
#
# COMPACT_ATOMS: atom_id res chain seq x y z
N MET A 1 11.88 1.48 -11.27
CA MET A 1 10.90 0.44 -10.89
C MET A 1 11.12 0.12 -9.42
N THR A 2 10.20 0.52 -8.54
CA THR A 2 10.28 0.20 -7.10
C THR A 2 9.66 -1.18 -6.90
N ALA A 3 10.43 -2.15 -6.40
CA ALA A 3 9.87 -3.45 -6.07
C ALA A 3 8.87 -3.31 -4.90
N PRO A 4 7.64 -3.83 -5.02
CA PRO A 4 6.66 -3.73 -3.94
C PRO A 4 7.08 -4.58 -2.74
N LEU A 5 6.89 -4.02 -1.55
CA LEU A 5 7.14 -4.67 -0.27
C LEU A 5 5.94 -5.53 0.10
N ARG A 6 6.16 -6.81 0.43
CA ARG A 6 5.07 -7.72 0.84
C ARG A 6 4.97 -7.77 2.36
N ALA A 7 3.84 -7.33 2.89
CA ALA A 7 3.53 -7.43 4.31
C ALA A 7 2.77 -8.73 4.60
N ALA A 8 3.17 -9.44 5.66
CA ALA A 8 2.49 -10.66 6.10
C ALA A 8 1.10 -10.39 6.70
N SER A 9 0.85 -9.16 7.16
CA SER A 9 -0.43 -8.72 7.73
C SER A 9 -0.56 -7.21 7.69
N ALA A 10 -1.77 -6.69 7.89
CA ALA A 10 -2.03 -5.26 8.02
C ALA A 10 -1.27 -4.60 9.19
N ALA A 11 -1.01 -5.35 10.27
CA ALA A 11 -0.30 -4.83 11.44
C ALA A 11 1.20 -4.59 11.17
N ALA A 12 1.80 -5.31 10.22
CA ALA A 12 3.21 -5.17 9.86
C ALA A 12 3.47 -4.03 8.85
N VAL A 13 2.42 -3.48 8.25
CA VAL A 13 2.52 -2.44 7.22
C VAL A 13 3.26 -1.18 7.71
N PRO A 14 2.92 -0.59 8.88
CA PRO A 14 3.55 0.66 9.31
C PRO A 14 5.07 0.54 9.41
N ASP A 15 5.56 -0.48 10.09
CA ASP A 15 6.99 -0.72 10.29
C ASP A 15 7.73 -0.91 8.96
N LEU A 16 7.10 -1.59 8.00
CA LEU A 16 7.66 -1.86 6.69
C LEU A 16 7.70 -0.60 5.81
N LEU A 17 6.70 0.28 5.92
CA LEU A 17 6.67 1.56 5.20
C LEU A 17 7.63 2.60 5.81
N GLU A 18 7.77 2.64 7.14
CA GLU A 18 8.68 3.56 7.82
C GLU A 18 10.17 3.25 7.50
N ARG A 19 10.48 1.98 7.23
CA ARG A 19 11.83 1.53 6.83
C ARG A 19 12.07 1.58 5.33
N ALA A 20 11.07 1.92 4.51
CA ALA A 20 11.25 1.99 3.07
C ALA A 20 12.23 3.11 2.70
N GLU A 21 13.00 2.91 1.64
CA GLU A 21 13.96 3.87 1.11
C GLU A 21 13.59 4.29 -0.33
N GLY A 22 14.11 5.44 -0.77
CA GLY A 22 13.90 5.96 -2.11
C GLY A 22 12.71 6.90 -2.26
N PRO A 23 12.33 7.25 -3.51
CA PRO A 23 11.30 8.26 -3.76
C PRO A 23 9.87 7.72 -3.70
N THR A 24 9.69 6.39 -3.68
CA THR A 24 8.37 5.75 -3.67
C THR A 24 8.45 4.44 -2.90
N ALA A 25 7.45 4.18 -2.07
CA ALA A 25 7.22 2.92 -1.38
C ALA A 25 5.83 2.39 -1.72
N LEU A 26 5.75 1.10 -2.01
CA LEU A 26 4.49 0.41 -2.30
C LEU A 26 4.45 -0.87 -1.48
N ALA A 27 3.38 -1.04 -0.69
CA ALA A 27 3.17 -2.27 0.08
C ALA A 27 1.99 -3.07 -0.47
N ILE A 28 2.10 -4.40 -0.45
CA ILE A 28 1.02 -5.34 -0.75
C ILE A 28 0.71 -6.12 0.53
N VAL A 29 -0.57 -6.22 0.89
CA VAL A 29 -1.02 -6.82 2.15
C VAL A 29 -2.29 -7.64 1.94
N PRO A 30 -2.46 -8.78 2.63
CA PRO A 30 -3.73 -9.49 2.67
C PRO A 30 -4.86 -8.58 3.16
N ARG A 31 -6.04 -8.65 2.52
CA ARG A 31 -7.18 -7.79 2.85
C ARG A 31 -7.46 -7.77 4.36
N PRO A 32 -7.52 -6.59 5.00
CA PRO A 32 -7.83 -6.49 6.43
C PRO A 32 -9.23 -7.01 6.75
N ALA A 33 -9.38 -7.66 7.90
CA ALA A 33 -10.65 -8.24 8.34
C ALA A 33 -11.68 -7.15 8.69
N GLY A 34 -12.59 -6.88 7.75
CA GLY A 34 -13.72 -5.97 7.97
C GLY A 34 -13.45 -4.49 7.69
N ALA A 35 -14.48 -3.65 7.86
CA ALA A 35 -14.43 -2.23 7.51
C ALA A 35 -13.59 -1.40 8.49
N ALA A 36 -13.67 -1.70 9.79
CA ALA A 36 -12.92 -0.98 10.82
C ALA A 36 -11.39 -1.15 10.66
N ALA A 37 -10.93 -2.37 10.37
CA ALA A 37 -9.52 -2.64 10.11
C ALA A 37 -9.01 -1.91 8.86
N ARG A 38 -9.84 -1.83 7.81
CA ARG A 38 -9.54 -1.05 6.59
C ARG A 38 -9.46 0.45 6.88
N ALA A 39 -10.41 1.00 7.64
CA ALA A 39 -10.42 2.41 8.00
C ALA A 39 -9.20 2.79 8.85
N LEU A 40 -8.83 1.94 9.82
CA LEU A 40 -7.63 2.15 10.62
C LEU A 40 -6.37 2.11 9.75
N LEU A 41 -6.26 1.12 8.87
CA LEU A 41 -5.10 1.01 7.97
C LEU A 41 -4.98 2.22 7.03
N ALA A 42 -6.09 2.69 6.47
CA ALA A 42 -6.11 3.87 5.62
C ALA A 42 -5.69 5.15 6.37
N ALA A 43 -6.17 5.32 7.61
CA ALA A 43 -5.79 6.46 8.45
C ALA A 43 -4.28 6.43 8.78
N THR A 44 -3.76 5.27 9.18
CA THR A 44 -2.32 5.09 9.46
C THR A 44 -1.47 5.33 8.21
N LEU A 45 -1.92 4.85 7.04
CA LEU A 45 -1.23 5.07 5.77
C LEU A 45 -1.16 6.56 5.40
N ALA A 46 -2.26 7.29 5.57
CA ALA A 46 -2.30 8.73 5.29
C ALA A 46 -1.35 9.52 6.21
N ASP A 47 -1.29 9.16 7.49
CA ASP A 47 -0.38 9.75 8.48
C ASP A 47 1.09 9.49 8.13
N ILE A 48 1.45 8.24 7.79
CA ILE A 48 2.82 7.90 7.35
C ILE A 48 3.18 8.67 6.07
N ALA A 49 2.28 8.69 5.07
CA ALA A 49 2.52 9.40 3.81
C ALA A 49 2.76 10.90 4.03
N ALA A 50 2.01 11.53 4.95
CA ALA A 50 2.20 12.93 5.30
C ALA A 50 3.56 13.18 5.96
N ARG A 51 3.98 12.33 6.92
CA ARG A 51 5.28 12.45 7.59
C ARG A 51 6.48 12.21 6.67
N ARG A 52 6.31 11.36 5.67
CA ARG A 52 7.37 10.89 4.78
C ARG A 52 7.49 11.71 3.50
N ALA A 53 6.66 12.73 3.30
CA ALA A 53 6.77 13.63 2.16
C ALA A 53 8.21 14.17 2.02
N PRO A 54 8.79 14.18 0.80
CA PRO A 54 8.15 14.00 -0.50
C PRO A 54 8.05 12.55 -1.00
N MET A 55 8.36 11.53 -0.19
CA MET A 55 8.22 10.12 -0.58
C MET A 55 6.75 9.77 -0.84
N ARG A 56 6.45 9.13 -1.99
CA ARG A 56 5.11 8.60 -2.27
C ARG A 56 4.93 7.25 -1.62
N ILE A 57 3.83 7.04 -0.91
CA ILE A 57 3.57 5.81 -0.18
C ILE A 57 2.15 5.36 -0.48
N ASN A 58 1.98 4.17 -1.04
CA ASN A 58 0.67 3.60 -1.35
C ASN A 58 0.61 2.12 -0.96
N LEU A 59 -0.59 1.58 -0.94
CA LEU A 59 -0.84 0.22 -0.46
C LEU A 59 -1.91 -0.49 -1.28
N ILE A 60 -1.67 -1.76 -1.56
CA ILE A 60 -2.60 -2.65 -2.27
C ILE A 60 -3.06 -3.73 -1.28
N ALA A 61 -4.38 -3.79 -1.04
CA ALA A 61 -5.01 -4.88 -0.32
C ALA A 61 -5.49 -5.96 -1.28
N THR A 62 -5.12 -7.21 -0.99
CA THR A 62 -5.41 -8.38 -1.84
C THR A 62 -6.29 -9.39 -1.12
N GLY A 63 -7.38 -9.80 -1.75
CA GLY A 63 -8.21 -10.91 -1.29
C GLY A 63 -7.58 -12.28 -1.52
N PRO A 64 -8.21 -13.35 -1.00
CA PRO A 64 -7.68 -14.70 -1.05
C PRO A 64 -7.60 -15.32 -2.46
N ALA A 65 -8.35 -14.77 -3.42
CA ALA A 65 -8.42 -15.27 -4.79
C ALA A 65 -7.99 -14.23 -5.83
N VAL A 66 -7.17 -13.25 -5.44
CA VAL A 66 -6.72 -12.22 -6.39
C VAL A 66 -5.69 -12.81 -7.35
N ASP A 67 -5.84 -12.50 -8.64
CA ASP A 67 -4.88 -12.88 -9.67
C ASP A 67 -3.65 -11.94 -9.63
N GLU A 68 -2.47 -12.48 -9.95
CA GLU A 68 -1.23 -11.71 -10.11
C GLU A 68 -1.38 -10.62 -11.18
N SER A 69 -2.21 -10.84 -12.19
CA SER A 69 -2.50 -9.84 -13.22
C SER A 69 -3.16 -8.57 -12.65
N ALA A 70 -4.05 -8.72 -11.65
CA ALA A 70 -4.70 -7.59 -10.98
C ALA A 70 -3.71 -6.82 -10.09
N ILE A 71 -2.80 -7.53 -9.42
CA ILE A 71 -1.71 -6.91 -8.66
C ILE A 71 -0.81 -6.10 -9.60
N ALA A 72 -0.41 -6.69 -10.73
CA ALA A 72 0.43 -6.02 -11.73
C ALA A 72 -0.23 -4.76 -12.30
N ALA A 73 -1.53 -4.82 -12.61
CA ALA A 73 -2.29 -3.66 -13.07
C ALA A 73 -2.35 -2.54 -12.02
N ALA A 74 -2.54 -2.88 -10.75
CA ALA A 74 -2.55 -1.91 -9.65
C ALA A 74 -1.17 -1.26 -9.42
N ILE A 75 -0.09 -2.04 -9.54
CA ILE A 75 1.28 -1.51 -9.50
C ILE A 75 1.50 -0.53 -10.65
N ALA A 76 1.18 -0.94 -11.89
CA ALA A 76 1.37 -0.11 -13.07
C ALA A 76 0.58 1.22 -12.99
N TYR A 77 -0.66 1.16 -12.47
CA TYR A 77 -1.45 2.36 -12.20
C TYR A 77 -0.74 3.30 -11.22
N LEU A 78 -0.26 2.80 -10.09
CA LEU A 78 0.40 3.62 -9.05
C LEU A 78 1.78 4.16 -9.48
N GLU A 79 2.48 3.43 -10.34
CA GLU A 79 3.74 3.91 -10.92
C GLU A 79 3.51 5.18 -11.76
N HIS A 80 2.42 5.24 -12.53
CA HIS A 80 2.07 6.39 -13.36
C HIS A 80 1.28 7.50 -12.65
N ALA A 81 0.66 7.19 -11.51
CA ALA A 81 -0.12 8.15 -10.74
C ALA A 81 0.77 9.01 -9.81
N GLU A 82 1.56 9.92 -10.38
CA GLU A 82 2.56 10.72 -9.64
C GLU A 82 1.96 11.58 -8.52
N ALA A 83 0.72 12.04 -8.64
CA ALA A 83 0.03 12.82 -7.61
C ALA A 83 -0.61 11.97 -6.50
N VAL A 84 -0.54 10.64 -6.59
CA VAL A 84 -1.23 9.73 -5.68
C VAL A 84 -0.27 9.23 -4.59
N THR A 85 -0.61 9.54 -3.33
CA THR A 85 0.06 9.05 -2.12
C THR A 85 -0.96 8.89 -1.00
N GLY A 86 -0.65 8.07 -0.01
CA GLY A 86 -1.50 7.77 1.13
C GLY A 86 -2.72 6.91 0.80
N GLN A 87 -2.78 6.26 -0.37
CA GLN A 87 -3.97 5.54 -0.82
C GLN A 87 -3.89 4.03 -0.57
N LEU A 88 -5.01 3.50 -0.07
CA LEU A 88 -5.30 2.06 0.02
C LEU A 88 -6.18 1.67 -1.18
N ILE A 89 -5.63 0.85 -2.08
CA ILE A 89 -6.37 0.27 -3.21
C ILE A 89 -6.75 -1.16 -2.85
N ASP A 90 -8.05 -1.46 -2.85
CA ASP A 90 -8.57 -2.82 -2.63
C ASP A 90 -8.88 -3.45 -3.99
N ILE A 91 -8.25 -4.60 -4.30
CA ILE A 91 -8.38 -5.27 -5.61
C ILE A 91 -9.00 -6.67 -5.54
N GLY A 92 -9.58 -7.09 -4.40
CA GLY A 92 -10.20 -8.42 -4.33
C GLY A 92 -10.64 -8.85 -2.96
#